data_AF-A0A8B5YEX2-F1
#
_entry.id   AF-A0A8B5YEX2-F1
#
_cell.length_a   1.000
_cell.length_b   1.000
_cell.length_c   1.000
_cell.angle_alpha   90.00
_cell.angle_beta   90.00
_cell.angle_gamma   90.00
#
_symmetry.space_group_name_H-M   'P 1'
#
loop_
_entity.id
_entity.type
_entity.pdbx_description
1 polymer ?
#
loop_
_entity_poly.entity_id
_entity_poly.type
_entity_poly.pdbx_seq_one_letter_code
_entity_poly.pdbx_strand_id
1 'polypeptide(L)'
;MHLESWWGPKGWQTANSRFEFQPDGVWLYCMECRDQNQGEFYGRKSCGKAVFQEIAAPEKIVYTDMFTDEEGNVVPGMPEILNEVYFQERDVGTKLITRSHFSSPKELQQLLDKGMVEGFSSQLERLEDYLKAIR
;
A
#
# COMPACT_ATOMS: atom_id res chain seq x y z
N MET A 1 13.29 -9.97 1.63
CA MET A 1 11.86 -9.64 1.45
C MET A 1 11.80 -8.38 0.61
N HIS A 2 11.11 -8.37 -0.55
CA HIS A 2 11.15 -7.24 -1.50
C HIS A 2 10.20 -6.09 -1.13
N LEU A 3 9.08 -6.40 -0.48
CA LEU A 3 7.96 -5.47 -0.27
C LEU A 3 8.34 -4.24 0.56
N GLU A 4 9.09 -4.41 1.64
CA GLU A 4 9.54 -3.31 2.52
C GLU A 4 10.43 -2.29 1.81
N SER A 5 11.11 -2.71 0.73
CA SER A 5 12.06 -1.85 0.01
C SER A 5 11.36 -0.76 -0.80
N TRP A 6 10.12 -0.98 -1.23
CA TRP A 6 9.41 -0.05 -2.11
C TRP A 6 8.02 0.36 -1.61
N TRP A 7 7.41 -0.39 -0.68
CA TRP A 7 6.08 -0.05 -0.17
C TRP A 7 6.09 1.26 0.62
N GLY A 8 5.05 2.07 0.42
CA GLY A 8 4.89 3.42 0.99
C GLY A 8 5.44 4.55 0.10
N PRO A 9 5.06 5.81 0.33
CA PRO A 9 5.55 6.95 -0.44
C PRO A 9 7.05 7.21 -0.25
N LYS A 10 7.68 8.01 -1.12
CA LYS A 10 9.09 8.42 -0.96
C LYS A 10 9.32 9.10 0.40
N GLY A 11 10.46 8.82 1.01
CA GLY A 11 10.82 9.31 2.34
C GLY A 11 10.21 8.52 3.51
N TRP A 12 9.34 7.53 3.23
CA TRP A 12 8.76 6.65 4.25
C TRP A 12 9.42 5.28 4.23
N GLN A 13 9.67 4.74 5.42
CA GLN A 13 10.22 3.41 5.62
C GLN A 13 9.12 2.47 6.11
N THR A 14 8.98 1.31 5.47
CA THR A 14 7.98 0.29 5.81
C THR A 14 8.63 -0.84 6.60
N ALA A 15 7.98 -1.27 7.67
CA ALA A 15 8.32 -2.49 8.41
C ALA A 15 7.10 -3.42 8.41
N ASN A 16 7.32 -4.68 8.04
CA ASN A 16 6.29 -5.72 8.08
C ASN A 16 6.40 -6.51 9.38
N SER A 17 5.37 -6.44 10.23
CA SER A 17 5.33 -7.21 11.48
C SER A 17 4.77 -8.61 11.28
N ARG A 18 3.89 -8.80 10.29
CA ARG A 18 3.33 -10.10 9.87
C ARG A 18 3.07 -10.07 8.38
N PHE A 19 3.39 -11.13 7.65
CA PHE A 19 3.11 -11.20 6.21
C PHE A 19 2.78 -12.64 5.80
N GLU A 20 1.49 -12.90 5.57
CA GLU A 20 0.97 -14.21 5.16
C GLU A 20 0.34 -14.07 3.77
N PHE A 21 1.13 -14.33 2.72
CA PHE A 21 0.69 -14.14 1.35
C PHE A 21 -0.06 -15.38 0.82
N GLN A 22 -1.28 -15.55 1.31
CA GLN A 22 -2.23 -16.60 0.93
C GLN A 22 -3.66 -16.07 1.09
N PRO A 23 -4.69 -16.67 0.46
CA PRO A 23 -6.08 -16.34 0.76
C PRO A 23 -6.37 -16.40 2.26
N ASP A 24 -7.13 -15.43 2.76
CA ASP A 24 -7.43 -15.13 4.17
C ASP A 24 -6.18 -14.79 5.03
N GLY A 25 -5.01 -14.73 4.42
CA GLY A 25 -3.77 -14.35 5.07
C GLY A 25 -3.74 -12.86 5.42
N VAL A 26 -3.04 -12.55 6.50
CA VAL A 26 -2.93 -11.19 7.02
C VAL A 26 -1.55 -10.61 6.76
N TRP A 27 -1.53 -9.37 6.32
CA TRP A 27 -0.35 -8.53 6.29
C TRP A 27 -0.53 -7.35 7.25
N LEU A 28 0.36 -7.25 8.23
CA LEU A 28 0.46 -6.12 9.15
C LEU A 28 1.73 -5.33 8.82
N TYR A 29 1.58 -4.04 8.60
CA TYR A 29 2.69 -3.15 8.29
C TYR A 29 2.55 -1.81 9.01
N CYS A 30 3.70 -1.19 9.27
CA CYS A 30 3.78 0.18 9.73
C CYS A 30 4.80 0.94 8.89
N MET A 31 4.39 2.13 8.46
CA MET A 31 5.23 3.07 7.73
C MET A 31 5.60 4.23 8.64
N GLU A 32 6.84 4.68 8.58
CA GLU A 32 7.32 5.86 9.30
C GLU A 32 8.02 6.82 8.34
N CYS A 33 7.66 8.09 8.37
CA CYS A 33 8.37 9.11 7.60
C CYS A 33 9.75 9.37 8.23
N ARG A 34 10.80 9.12 7.46
CA ARG A 34 12.20 9.35 7.85
C ARG A 34 12.84 10.54 7.12
N ASP A 35 12.12 11.18 6.21
CA ASP A 35 12.62 12.32 5.45
C ASP A 35 12.35 13.64 6.19
N GLN A 36 13.42 14.26 6.69
CA GLN A 36 13.36 15.54 7.41
C GLN A 36 12.85 16.69 6.54
N ASN A 37 12.91 16.56 5.21
CA ASN A 37 12.43 17.60 4.28
C ASN A 37 10.90 17.60 4.15
N GLN A 38 10.20 16.58 4.66
CA GLN A 38 8.73 16.51 4.65
C GLN A 38 8.08 17.25 5.83
N GLY A 39 8.87 18.01 6.60
CA GLY A 39 8.36 18.93 7.63
C GLY A 39 7.54 18.20 8.69
N GLU A 40 6.26 18.56 8.81
CA GLU A 40 5.35 18.00 9.82
C GLU A 40 5.09 16.49 9.67
N PHE A 41 5.40 15.91 8.51
CA PHE A 41 5.29 14.46 8.31
C PHE A 41 6.46 13.70 8.93
N TYR A 42 7.64 14.32 9.14
CA TYR A 42 8.80 13.66 9.71
C TYR A 42 8.47 13.05 11.08
N GLY A 43 8.77 11.75 11.23
CA GLY A 43 8.46 10.98 12.44
C GLY A 43 6.99 10.56 12.58
N ARG A 44 6.09 10.95 11.67
CA ARG A 44 4.73 10.40 11.66
C ARG A 44 4.76 8.94 11.26
N LYS A 45 3.85 8.17 11.87
CA LYS A 45 3.60 6.77 11.55
C LYS A 45 2.22 6.58 10.95
N SER A 46 2.12 5.60 10.06
CA SER A 46 0.86 5.12 9.50
C SER A 46 0.92 3.60 9.42
N CYS A 47 0.09 2.94 10.21
CA CYS A 47 0.01 1.48 10.25
C CYS A 47 -1.24 0.99 9.55
N GLY A 48 -1.13 -0.18 8.94
CA GLY A 48 -2.20 -0.79 8.18
C GLY A 48 -2.21 -2.31 8.34
N LYS A 49 -3.41 -2.85 8.18
CA LYS A 49 -3.68 -4.28 8.08
C LYS A 49 -4.35 -4.54 6.75
N ALA A 50 -3.70 -5.36 5.94
CA ALA A 50 -4.30 -5.94 4.75
C ALA A 50 -4.72 -7.38 4.99
N VAL A 51 -5.90 -7.76 4.50
CA VAL A 51 -6.36 -9.16 4.46
C VAL A 51 -6.47 -9.56 3.00
N PHE A 52 -5.72 -10.57 2.57
CA PHE A 52 -5.75 -11.06 1.20
C PHE A 52 -7.00 -11.92 0.98
N GLN A 53 -7.81 -11.61 -0.04
CA GLN A 53 -8.95 -12.46 -0.41
C GLN A 53 -8.64 -13.39 -1.58
N GLU A 54 -7.86 -12.92 -2.55
CA GLU A 54 -7.56 -13.69 -3.76
C GLU A 54 -6.13 -13.45 -4.19
N ILE A 55 -5.42 -14.54 -4.51
CA ILE A 55 -4.09 -14.50 -5.09
C ILE A 55 -4.10 -15.47 -6.27
N ALA A 56 -4.20 -14.94 -7.47
CA ALA A 56 -4.13 -15.69 -8.72
C ALA A 56 -2.85 -15.27 -9.43
N ALA A 57 -1.77 -15.99 -9.18
CA ALA A 57 -0.46 -15.63 -9.70
C ALA A 57 -0.28 -16.11 -11.15
N PRO A 58 0.32 -15.28 -12.03
CA PRO A 58 0.84 -13.92 -11.79
C PRO A 58 -0.15 -12.77 -12.03
N GLU A 59 -1.42 -13.05 -12.36
CA GLU A 59 -2.32 -12.08 -12.98
C GLU A 59 -3.02 -11.11 -12.02
N LYS A 60 -3.29 -11.53 -10.77
CA LYS A 60 -4.20 -10.80 -9.88
C LYS A 60 -3.91 -10.99 -8.39
N ILE A 61 -4.06 -9.91 -7.63
CA ILE A 61 -4.08 -9.91 -6.16
C ILE A 61 -5.29 -9.07 -5.71
N VAL A 62 -6.06 -9.58 -4.76
CA VAL A 62 -7.17 -8.86 -4.11
C VAL A 62 -6.93 -8.84 -2.60
N TYR A 63 -6.96 -7.65 -2.01
CA TYR A 63 -6.83 -7.45 -0.57
C TYR A 63 -7.71 -6.29 -0.09
N THR A 64 -8.24 -6.38 1.14
CA THR A 64 -8.83 -5.23 1.83
C THR A 64 -7.80 -4.63 2.75
N ASP A 65 -7.55 -3.33 2.60
CA ASP A 65 -6.65 -2.54 3.44
C ASP A 65 -7.45 -1.73 4.47
N MET A 66 -6.96 -1.73 5.71
CA MET A 66 -7.57 -1.08 6.87
C MET A 66 -6.51 -0.36 7.69
N PHE A 67 -6.83 0.83 8.19
CA PHE A 67 -5.94 1.54 9.12
C PHE A 67 -5.93 0.88 10.50
N THR A 68 -4.74 0.73 11.07
CA THR A 68 -4.57 0.23 12.43
C THR A 68 -3.82 1.21 13.32
N ASP A 69 -3.92 0.98 14.63
CA ASP A 69 -2.93 1.51 15.58
C ASP A 69 -1.58 0.77 15.45
N GLU A 70 -0.60 1.13 16.29
CA GLU A 70 0.73 0.51 16.31
C GLU A 70 0.71 -0.95 16.82
N GLU A 71 -0.37 -1.37 17.50
CA GLU A 71 -0.55 -2.75 18.00
C GLU A 71 -1.21 -3.65 16.94
N GLY A 72 -1.69 -3.09 15.83
CA GLY A 72 -2.37 -3.81 14.75
C GLY A 72 -3.88 -3.93 14.93
N ASN A 73 -4.49 -3.21 15.88
CA ASN A 73 -5.93 -3.15 16.03
C ASN A 73 -6.53 -2.20 15.00
N VAL A 74 -7.61 -2.62 14.32
CA VAL A 74 -8.29 -1.79 13.33
C VAL A 74 -8.92 -0.57 14.00
N VAL A 75 -8.63 0.62 13.46
CA VAL A 75 -9.15 1.88 13.98
C VAL A 75 -10.61 2.04 13.55
N PRO A 76 -11.58 2.07 14.50
CA PRO A 76 -12.99 2.19 14.14
C PRO A 76 -13.29 3.51 13.43
N GLY A 77 -14.15 3.46 12.41
CA GLY A 77 -14.58 4.65 11.66
C GLY A 77 -13.59 5.14 10.62
N MET A 78 -12.47 4.45 10.42
CA MET A 78 -11.62 4.64 9.24
C MET A 78 -12.14 3.80 8.06
N PRO A 79 -11.94 4.25 6.81
CA PRO A 79 -12.38 3.50 5.64
C PRO A 79 -11.69 2.14 5.52
N GLU A 80 -12.46 1.15 5.07
CA GLU A 80 -11.92 -0.11 4.55
C GLU A 80 -11.86 -0.01 3.02
N ILE A 81 -10.70 -0.33 2.44
CA ILE A 81 -10.45 -0.13 1.00
C ILE A 81 -10.19 -1.48 0.37
N LEU A 82 -11.13 -1.96 -0.47
CA LEU A 82 -10.91 -3.15 -1.27
C LEU A 82 -10.04 -2.78 -2.48
N ASN A 83 -8.88 -3.41 -2.59
CA ASN A 83 -7.93 -3.20 -3.67
C ASN A 83 -7.85 -4.44 -4.56
N GLU A 84 -8.10 -4.26 -5.85
CA GLU A 84 -7.85 -5.27 -6.88
C GLU A 84 -6.65 -4.82 -7.72
N VAL A 85 -5.59 -5.61 -7.71
CA VAL A 85 -4.36 -5.35 -8.47
C VAL A 85 -4.27 -6.37 -9.58
N TYR A 86 -4.20 -5.90 -10.83
CA TYR A 86 -4.04 -6.71 -12.01
C TYR A 86 -2.70 -6.45 -12.67
N PHE A 87 -2.06 -7.53 -13.12
CA PHE A 87 -0.82 -7.50 -13.87
C PHE A 87 -1.10 -7.93 -15.30
N GLN A 88 -0.82 -7.04 -16.26
CA GLN A 88 -0.98 -7.33 -17.68
C GLN A 88 0.38 -7.32 -18.36
N GLU A 89 0.71 -8.42 -19.02
CA GLU A 89 1.91 -8.51 -19.85
C GLU A 89 1.81 -7.53 -21.03
N ARG A 90 2.95 -6.95 -21.39
CA ARG A 90 3.14 -6.06 -22.54
C ARG A 90 4.40 -6.49 -23.28
N ASP A 91 4.52 -6.11 -24.55
CA ASP A 91 5.72 -6.37 -25.37
C ASP A 91 7.02 -5.93 -24.66
N VAL A 92 6.95 -4.84 -23.88
CA VAL A 92 8.00 -4.40 -22.97
C VAL A 92 7.38 -4.06 -21.61
N GLY A 93 7.79 -4.79 -20.58
CA GLY A 93 7.40 -4.54 -19.18
C GLY A 93 6.04 -5.08 -18.79
N THR A 94 5.45 -4.51 -17.74
CA THR A 94 4.17 -4.95 -17.17
C THR A 94 3.30 -3.73 -16.92
N LYS A 95 2.03 -3.81 -17.35
CA LYS A 95 1.02 -2.82 -16.98
C LYS A 95 0.36 -3.26 -15.68
N LEU A 96 0.58 -2.48 -14.62
CA LEU A 96 -0.11 -2.63 -13.34
C LEU A 96 -1.42 -1.82 -13.36
N ILE A 97 -2.52 -2.43 -12.94
CA ILE A 97 -3.81 -1.75 -12.78
C ILE A 97 -4.30 -1.99 -11.36
N THR A 98 -4.37 -0.95 -10.55
CA THR A 98 -4.96 -1.01 -9.21
C THR A 98 -6.35 -0.37 -9.24
N ARG A 99 -7.36 -1.11 -8.81
CA ARG A 99 -8.73 -0.62 -8.62
C ARG A 99 -9.04 -0.62 -7.13
N SER A 100 -9.27 0.55 -6.57
CA SER A 100 -9.64 0.73 -5.17
C SER A 100 -11.11 1.05 -5.06
N HIS A 101 -11.84 0.25 -4.28
CA HIS A 101 -13.27 0.43 -4.03
C HIS A 101 -13.46 1.01 -2.62
N PHE A 102 -14.31 2.03 -2.52
CA PHE A 102 -14.60 2.76 -1.29
C PHE A 102 -16.06 2.61 -0.93
N SER A 103 -16.38 2.61 0.37
CA SER A 103 -17.76 2.42 0.83
C SER A 103 -18.67 3.62 0.56
N SER A 104 -18.08 4.82 0.41
CA SER A 104 -18.83 6.00 -0.01
C SER A 104 -17.99 7.01 -0.82
N PRO A 105 -18.65 7.86 -1.64
CA PRO A 105 -17.96 8.97 -2.31
C PRO A 105 -17.29 9.95 -1.35
N LYS A 106 -17.82 10.09 -0.12
CA LYS A 106 -17.26 10.98 0.90
C LYS A 106 -15.89 10.48 1.38
N GLU A 107 -15.75 9.18 1.60
CA GLU A 107 -14.46 8.56 1.99
C GLU A 107 -13.42 8.70 0.89
N LEU A 108 -13.82 8.45 -0.36
CA LEU A 108 -12.96 8.69 -1.52
C LEU A 108 -12.47 10.14 -1.54
N GLN A 109 -13.39 11.12 -1.43
CA GLN A 109 -13.03 12.53 -1.47
C GLN A 109 -12.05 12.90 -0.34
N GLN A 110 -12.28 12.39 0.87
CA GLN A 110 -11.39 12.64 2.01
C GLN A 110 -9.97 12.13 1.77
N LEU A 111 -9.80 10.99 1.11
CA LEU A 111 -8.48 10.44 0.81
C LEU A 111 -7.81 11.16 -0.36
N LEU A 112 -8.59 11.59 -1.36
CA LEU A 112 -8.10 12.46 -2.43
C LEU A 112 -7.57 13.78 -1.87
N ASP A 113 -8.33 14.44 -0.99
CA ASP A 113 -7.92 15.70 -0.35
C ASP A 113 -6.66 15.56 0.51
N LYS A 114 -6.40 14.34 1.02
CA LYS A 114 -5.19 13.98 1.78
C LYS A 114 -4.01 13.58 0.91
N GLY A 115 -4.13 13.66 -0.42
CA GLY A 115 -3.04 13.38 -1.35
C GLY A 115 -2.80 11.89 -1.63
N MET A 116 -3.86 11.07 -1.58
CA MET A 116 -3.75 9.63 -1.88
C MET A 116 -3.14 9.37 -3.27
N VAL A 117 -3.48 10.17 -4.28
CA VAL A 117 -3.00 9.98 -5.66
C VAL A 117 -1.50 10.21 -5.75
N GLU A 118 -1.00 11.27 -5.13
CA GLU A 118 0.40 11.62 -5.08
C GLU A 118 1.19 10.60 -4.27
N GLY A 119 0.66 10.17 -3.12
CA GLY A 119 1.26 9.13 -2.30
C GLY A 119 1.40 7.79 -3.04
N PHE A 120 0.32 7.36 -3.71
CA PHE A 120 0.31 6.13 -4.49
C PHE A 120 1.24 6.20 -5.71
N SER A 121 1.25 7.33 -6.42
CA SER A 121 2.16 7.54 -7.55
C SER A 121 3.62 7.48 -7.11
N SER A 122 3.95 8.15 -5.99
CA SER A 122 5.29 8.14 -5.39
C SER A 122 5.75 6.74 -4.98
N GLN A 123 4.84 5.92 -4.46
CA GLN A 123 5.11 4.51 -4.14
C GLN A 123 5.44 3.70 -5.40
N LEU A 124 4.73 3.90 -6.52
CA LEU A 124 5.02 3.20 -7.77
C LEU A 124 6.36 3.62 -8.40
N GLU A 125 6.76 4.89 -8.25
CA GLU A 125 8.12 5.32 -8.63
C GLU A 125 9.19 4.58 -7.83
N ARG A 126 8.98 4.37 -6.52
CA ARG A 126 9.90 3.55 -5.70
C ARG A 126 9.97 2.11 -6.17
N LEU A 127 8.85 1.54 -6.61
CA LEU A 127 8.84 0.19 -7.19
C LEU A 127 9.68 0.15 -8.47
N GLU A 128 9.55 1.15 -9.34
CA GLU A 128 10.37 1.24 -10.55
C GLU A 128 11.87 1.33 -10.23
N ASP A 129 12.26 2.24 -9.32
CA ASP A 129 13.65 2.41 -8.89
C ASP A 129 14.21 1.13 -8.26
N TYR A 130 13.40 0.47 -7.42
CA TYR A 130 13.75 -0.80 -6.81
C TYR A 130 14.00 -1.90 -7.84
N LEU A 131 13.10 -2.05 -8.82
CA LEU A 131 13.23 -3.03 -9.89
C LEU A 131 14.46 -2.79 -10.77
N LYS A 132 14.87 -1.52 -10.97
CA LYS A 132 16.14 -1.19 -11.66
C LYS A 132 17.37 -1.61 -10.84
N ALA A 133 17.30 -1.49 -9.52
CA ALA A 133 18.42 -1.79 -8.63
C ALA A 133 18.64 -3.29 -8.37
N ILE A 134 17.58 -4.12 -8.49
CA ILE A 134 17.67 -5.57 -8.30
C ILE A 134 17.79 -6.37 -9.61
N ARG A 135 17.85 -5.68 -10.74
CA ARG A 135 18.06 -6.28 -12.06
C ARG A 135 19.52 -6.59 -12.33
#